data_AF-A0A7W1WYF0-F1
#
_entry.id   AF-A0A7W1WYF0-F1
#
_cell.length_a   1.000
_cell.length_b   1.000
_cell.length_c   1.000
_cell.angle_alpha   90.00
_cell.angle_beta   90.00
_cell.angle_gamma   90.00
#
_symmetry.space_group_name_H-M   'P 1'
#
loop_
_entity.id
_entity.type
_entity.pdbx_description
1 polymer ?
#
loop_
_entity_poly.entity_id
_entity_poly.type
_entity_poly.pdbx_seq_one_letter_code
_entity_poly.pdbx_strand_id
1 'polypeptide(L)'
;MNRLLCRMMSWPIAKKLSGGALALVGLAVLADILVAVFIGRGELTAASAGCYLTDAMVIGFHCQGFWASDIVSAWLNLPAWAVYGVMFAPYSFKAAVLAIVIWLPLIIFIVASRKVAQHA
;
A
#
# COMPACT_ATOMS: atom_id res chain seq x y z
N MET A 1 -9.97 8.34 29.97
CA MET A 1 -10.45 8.72 28.62
C MET A 1 -10.38 7.54 27.63
N ASN A 2 -10.87 6.34 27.99
CA ASN A 2 -10.61 5.10 27.20
C ASN A 2 -11.79 4.12 27.04
N ARG A 3 -13.00 4.44 27.53
CA ARG A 3 -14.16 3.54 27.42
C ARG A 3 -15.14 3.88 26.28
N LEU A 4 -15.09 5.09 25.73
CA LEU A 4 -16.02 5.52 24.68
C LEU A 4 -15.64 5.01 23.28
N LEU A 5 -14.35 4.86 22.98
CA LEU A 5 -13.88 4.22 21.74
C LEU A 5 -14.20 2.71 21.68
N CYS A 6 -14.35 2.04 22.82
CA CYS A 6 -14.66 0.60 22.90
C CYS A 6 -16.07 0.21 22.44
N ARG A 7 -17.01 1.16 22.33
CA ARG A 7 -18.44 0.81 22.11
C ARG A 7 -18.92 0.92 20.66
N MET A 8 -18.16 1.57 19.77
CA MET A 8 -18.58 1.78 18.37
C MET A 8 -17.88 0.88 17.35
N MET A 9 -16.70 0.34 17.65
CA MET A 9 -15.93 -0.48 16.71
C MET A 9 -15.96 -1.94 17.15
N SER A 10 -16.67 -2.80 16.41
CA SER A 10 -16.49 -4.25 16.60
C SER A 10 -15.09 -4.61 16.09
N TRP A 11 -14.16 -4.85 17.02
CA TRP A 11 -12.81 -5.37 16.76
C TRP A 11 -12.71 -6.47 15.69
N PRO A 12 -13.66 -7.44 15.58
CA PRO A 12 -13.64 -8.40 14.48
C PRO A 12 -13.85 -7.78 13.08
N ILE A 13 -14.68 -6.74 12.94
CA ILE A 13 -14.86 -6.02 11.67
C ILE A 13 -13.59 -5.22 11.34
N ALA A 14 -13.02 -4.54 12.34
CA ALA A 14 -11.75 -3.82 12.16
C ALA A 14 -10.64 -4.76 11.68
N LYS A 15 -10.51 -5.96 12.29
CA LYS A 15 -9.57 -7.00 11.87
C LYS A 15 -9.81 -7.47 10.43
N LYS A 16 -11.07 -7.68 10.03
CA LYS A 16 -11.41 -8.10 8.65
C LYS A 16 -11.05 -7.02 7.63
N LEU A 17 -11.45 -5.77 7.87
CA LEU A 17 -11.16 -4.64 6.99
C LEU A 17 -9.67 -4.38 6.84
N SER A 18 -8.94 -4.35 7.96
CA SER A 18 -7.49 -4.15 7.94
C SER A 18 -6.76 -5.33 7.31
N GLY A 19 -7.25 -6.57 7.52
CA GLY A 19 -6.74 -7.75 6.83
C GLY A 19 -6.93 -7.69 5.31
N GLY A 20 -8.07 -7.18 4.84
CA GLY A 20 -8.32 -6.94 3.41
C GLY A 20 -7.37 -5.89 2.82
N ALA A 21 -7.14 -4.79 3.54
CA ALA A 21 -6.17 -3.77 3.12
C ALA A 21 -4.73 -4.34 3.05
N LEU A 22 -4.32 -5.15 4.01
CA LEU A 22 -3.02 -5.83 3.96
C LEU A 22 -2.92 -6.83 2.81
N ALA A 23 -4.02 -7.54 2.49
CA ALA A 23 -4.07 -8.43 1.33
C ALA A 23 -3.89 -7.66 0.01
N LEU A 24 -4.49 -6.46 -0.12
CA LEU A 24 -4.28 -5.59 -1.28
C LEU A 24 -2.82 -5.14 -1.42
N VAL A 25 -2.13 -4.84 -0.32
CA VAL A 25 -0.69 -4.52 -0.32
C VAL A 25 0.13 -5.76 -0.70
N GLY A 26 -0.19 -6.93 -0.17
CA GLY A 26 0.49 -8.18 -0.54
C GLY A 26 0.31 -8.54 -2.02
N LEU A 27 -0.87 -8.26 -2.58
CA LEU A 27 -1.17 -8.47 -4.00
C LEU A 27 -0.39 -7.47 -4.88
N ALA A 28 -0.17 -6.24 -4.40
CA ALA A 28 0.72 -5.28 -5.08
C ALA A 28 2.16 -5.81 -5.15
N VAL A 29 2.70 -6.35 -4.05
CA VAL A 29 4.04 -6.96 -4.03
C VAL A 29 4.16 -8.09 -5.06
N LEU A 30 3.15 -8.97 -5.14
CA LEU A 30 3.14 -10.04 -6.13
C LEU A 30 3.08 -9.49 -7.56
N ALA A 31 2.26 -8.47 -7.80
CA ALA A 31 2.18 -7.80 -9.09
C ALA A 31 3.51 -7.13 -9.46
N ASP A 32 4.19 -6.47 -8.52
CA ASP A 32 5.51 -5.85 -8.72
C ASP A 32 6.54 -6.90 -9.16
N ILE A 33 6.55 -8.07 -8.52
CA ILE A 33 7.42 -9.20 -8.89
C ILE A 33 7.08 -9.68 -10.29
N LEU A 34 5.80 -9.84 -10.62
CA LEU A 34 5.36 -10.27 -11.96
C LEU A 34 5.75 -9.25 -13.02
N VAL A 35 5.55 -7.95 -12.79
CA VAL A 35 5.96 -6.90 -13.73
C VAL A 35 7.49 -6.92 -13.88
N ALA A 36 8.26 -7.02 -12.80
CA ALA A 36 9.72 -7.09 -12.87
C ALA A 36 10.25 -8.33 -13.60
N VAL A 37 9.55 -9.47 -13.50
CA VAL A 37 9.93 -10.73 -14.15
C VAL A 37 9.50 -10.79 -15.62
N PHE A 38 8.30 -10.32 -15.95
CA PHE A 38 7.70 -10.47 -17.28
C PHE A 38 7.83 -9.24 -18.19
N ILE A 39 7.95 -8.05 -17.60
CA ILE A 39 8.01 -6.77 -18.33
C ILE A 39 9.40 -6.19 -18.08
N GLY A 40 10.35 -6.56 -18.94
CA GLY A 40 11.74 -6.12 -18.84
C GLY A 40 11.87 -4.59 -18.82
N ARG A 41 12.93 -4.07 -18.18
CA ARG A 41 13.29 -2.65 -18.14
C ARG A 41 13.38 -2.10 -19.57
N GLY A 42 12.41 -1.29 -20.00
CA GLY A 42 12.41 -0.76 -21.36
C GLY A 42 11.55 0.48 -21.51
N GLU A 43 12.13 1.50 -22.16
CA GLU A 43 11.39 2.65 -22.69
C GLU A 43 10.48 2.18 -23.83
N LEU A 44 9.23 1.82 -23.50
CA LEU A 44 8.21 1.58 -24.51
C LEU A 44 7.53 2.91 -24.86
N THR A 45 7.66 3.25 -26.14
CA THR A 45 7.13 4.44 -26.82
C THR A 45 5.72 4.82 -26.36
N ALA A 46 5.43 6.12 -26.30
CA ALA A 46 4.19 6.79 -25.87
C ALA A 46 2.85 6.30 -26.50
N ALA A 47 2.90 5.31 -27.41
CA ALA A 47 1.75 4.66 -28.03
C ALA A 47 1.30 3.36 -27.33
N SER A 48 2.06 2.84 -26.36
CA SER A 48 1.76 1.56 -25.70
C SER A 48 0.98 1.75 -24.39
N ALA A 49 -0.21 1.18 -24.30
CA ALA A 49 -0.98 1.08 -23.06
C ALA A 49 -0.41 -0.04 -22.17
N GLY A 50 -0.04 0.26 -20.93
CA GLY A 50 0.58 -0.71 -20.02
C GLY A 50 1.22 -0.08 -18.79
N CYS A 51 1.78 -0.91 -17.90
CA CYS A 51 2.54 -0.51 -16.72
C CYS A 51 4.01 -0.87 -16.92
N TYR A 52 4.90 0.07 -16.59
CA TYR A 52 6.34 -0.08 -16.79
C TYR A 52 7.13 0.47 -15.60
N LEU A 53 8.37 -0.02 -15.47
CA LEU A 53 9.31 0.44 -14.45
C LEU A 53 9.95 1.77 -14.88
N THR A 54 9.90 2.76 -14.00
CA THR A 54 10.62 4.02 -14.14
C THR A 54 11.87 3.97 -13.26
N ASP A 55 13.04 4.20 -13.85
CA ASP A 55 14.32 4.28 -13.14
C ASP A 55 14.67 5.74 -12.75
N ALA A 56 13.67 6.53 -12.34
CA ALA A 56 13.90 7.89 -11.85
C ALA A 56 14.27 7.87 -10.35
N MET A 57 15.52 7.53 -10.04
CA MET A 57 16.16 7.47 -8.69
C MET A 57 15.52 6.53 -7.64
N VAL A 58 14.27 6.12 -7.83
CA VAL A 58 13.53 5.13 -7.02
C VAL A 58 12.79 4.23 -8.00
N ILE A 59 12.90 2.91 -7.84
CA ILE A 59 12.12 1.95 -8.65
C ILE A 59 10.64 2.23 -8.40
N GLY A 60 9.96 2.76 -9.41
CA GLY A 60 8.55 3.08 -9.37
C GLY A 60 7.84 2.57 -10.62
N PHE A 61 6.54 2.29 -10.49
CA PHE A 61 5.72 1.89 -11.62
C PHE A 61 4.94 3.07 -12.17
N HIS A 62 4.91 3.21 -13.49
CA HIS A 62 4.04 4.15 -14.17
C HIS A 62 3.22 3.41 -15.20
N CYS A 63 1.90 3.62 -15.17
CA CYS A 63 0.96 3.03 -16.11
C CYS A 63 0.31 4.15 -16.92
N GLN A 64 0.09 3.89 -18.21
CA GLN A 64 -0.59 4.82 -19.11
C GLN A 64 -1.48 4.08 -20.11
N GLY A 65 -2.41 4.81 -20.75
CA GLY A 65 -3.21 4.29 -21.85
C GLY A 65 -4.50 3.55 -21.47
N PHE A 66 -4.93 3.61 -20.21
CA PHE A 66 -6.24 3.10 -19.77
C PHE A 66 -6.85 3.94 -18.64
N TRP A 67 -8.18 3.92 -18.50
CA TRP A 67 -8.94 4.83 -17.62
C TRP A 67 -8.59 4.78 -16.12
N ALA A 68 -7.96 3.70 -15.66
CA ALA A 68 -7.56 3.50 -14.26
C ALA A 68 -6.03 3.52 -14.08
N SER A 69 -5.29 4.04 -15.06
CA SER A 69 -3.82 3.95 -15.08
C SER A 69 -3.16 4.60 -13.86
N ASP A 70 -3.67 5.73 -13.40
CA ASP A 70 -3.15 6.42 -12.21
C ASP A 70 -3.38 5.61 -10.92
N ILE A 71 -4.55 4.97 -10.81
CA ILE A 71 -4.91 4.15 -9.65
C ILE A 71 -4.04 2.90 -9.61
N VAL A 72 -3.86 2.22 -10.75
CA VAL A 72 -3.02 1.02 -10.84
C VAL A 72 -1.55 1.37 -10.60
N SER A 73 -1.07 2.50 -11.12
CA SER A 73 0.28 3.01 -10.82
C SER A 73 0.45 3.25 -9.32
N ALA A 74 -0.48 3.96 -8.68
CA ALA A 74 -0.42 4.22 -7.25
C ALA A 74 -0.45 2.93 -6.42
N TRP A 75 -1.28 1.96 -6.82
CA TRP A 75 -1.39 0.66 -6.16
C TRP A 75 -0.11 -0.16 -6.27
N LEU A 76 0.50 -0.25 -7.46
CA LEU A 76 1.81 -0.89 -7.66
C LEU A 76 2.94 -0.19 -6.88
N ASN A 77 2.83 1.12 -6.65
CA ASN A 77 3.83 1.84 -5.85
C ASN A 77 3.60 1.75 -4.33
N LEU A 78 2.50 1.14 -3.85
CA LEU A 78 2.24 1.01 -2.41
C LEU A 78 3.39 0.33 -1.64
N PRO A 79 4.00 -0.77 -2.12
CA PRO A 79 5.11 -1.42 -1.43
C PRO A 79 6.33 -0.51 -1.31
N ALA A 80 6.68 0.20 -2.39
CA ALA A 80 7.76 1.18 -2.36
C ALA A 80 7.46 2.29 -1.34
N TRP A 81 6.25 2.84 -1.36
CA TRP A 81 5.82 3.87 -0.41
C TRP A 81 5.78 3.39 1.05
N ALA A 82 5.52 2.10 1.30
CA ALA A 82 5.57 1.54 2.66
C ALA A 82 6.99 1.66 3.27
N VAL A 83 8.02 1.51 2.45
CA VAL A 83 9.43 1.60 2.85
C VAL A 83 9.90 3.05 2.82
N TYR A 84 9.77 3.72 1.67
CA TYR A 84 10.26 5.09 1.48
C TYR A 84 9.48 6.11 2.30
N GLY A 85 8.18 5.91 2.50
CA GLY A 85 7.37 6.78 3.36
C GLY A 85 7.94 6.86 4.76
N VAL A 86 8.35 5.74 5.35
CA VAL A 86 8.95 5.72 6.69
C VAL A 86 10.34 6.35 6.68
N MET A 87 11.16 6.03 5.68
CA MET A 87 12.52 6.56 5.55
C MET A 87 12.54 8.09 5.38
N PHE A 88 11.59 8.63 4.61
CA PHE A 88 11.49 10.05 4.31
C PHE A 88 10.51 10.82 5.20
N ALA A 89 9.79 10.16 6.11
CA ALA A 89 8.87 10.80 7.05
C ALA A 89 9.50 11.97 7.86
N PRO A 90 10.76 11.90 8.32
CA PRO A 90 11.39 13.02 9.03
C PRO A 90 11.65 14.25 8.15
N TYR A 91 11.72 14.06 6.84
CA TYR A 91 12.17 15.07 5.87
C TYR A 91 11.02 15.71 5.09
N SER A 92 9.81 15.14 5.15
CA SER A 92 8.65 15.65 4.42
C SER A 92 7.34 15.31 5.12
N PHE A 93 6.51 16.34 5.36
CA PHE A 93 5.16 16.15 5.90
C PHE A 93 4.31 15.23 5.00
N LYS A 94 4.47 15.33 3.68
CA LYS A 94 3.76 14.44 2.74
C LYS A 94 4.18 12.99 2.94
N ALA A 95 5.47 12.72 3.09
CA ALA A 95 5.99 11.38 3.35
C ALA A 95 5.51 10.85 4.72
N ALA A 96 5.45 11.69 5.74
CA ALA A 96 4.93 11.33 7.05
C ALA A 96 3.45 10.92 7.00
N VAL A 97 2.61 11.70 6.30
CA VAL A 97 1.19 11.36 6.10
C VAL A 97 1.06 10.04 5.34
N LEU A 98 1.83 9.86 4.27
CA LEU A 98 1.83 8.63 3.47
C LEU A 98 2.23 7.40 4.31
N ALA A 99 3.28 7.54 5.12
CA ALA A 99 3.73 6.49 6.03
C ALA A 99 2.65 6.11 7.04
N ILE A 100 1.99 7.10 7.64
CA ILE A 100 0.88 6.85 8.57
C ILE A 100 -0.23 6.10 7.84
N VAL A 101 -0.68 6.57 6.68
CA VAL A 101 -1.79 5.95 5.93
C VAL A 101 -1.48 4.50 5.55
N ILE A 102 -0.26 4.20 5.11
CA ILE A 102 0.13 2.85 4.69
C ILE A 102 0.31 1.90 5.87
N TRP A 103 0.83 2.39 7.01
CA TRP A 103 1.09 1.55 8.19
C TRP A 103 -0.10 1.42 9.14
N LEU A 104 -1.07 2.34 9.09
CA LEU A 104 -2.27 2.31 9.94
C LEU A 104 -3.04 0.98 9.86
N PRO A 105 -3.29 0.39 8.67
CA PRO A 105 -3.96 -0.91 8.57
C PRO A 105 -3.19 -2.03 9.28
N LEU A 106 -1.86 -2.03 9.21
CA LEU A 106 -1.03 -3.02 9.90
C LEU A 106 -1.17 -2.89 11.42
N ILE A 107 -1.03 -1.66 11.94
CA ILE A 107 -1.15 -1.39 13.37
C ILE A 107 -2.54 -1.81 13.87
N ILE A 108 -3.60 -1.41 13.15
CA ILE A 108 -4.98 -1.78 13.50
C ILE A 108 -5.16 -3.30 13.46
N PHE A 109 -4.62 -4.00 12.46
CA PHE A 109 -4.73 -5.45 12.37
C PHE A 109 -4.07 -6.15 13.56
N ILE A 110 -2.88 -5.71 13.97
CA ILE A 110 -2.17 -6.27 15.12
C ILE A 110 -2.96 -6.02 16.41
N VAL A 111 -3.39 -4.77 16.65
CA VAL A 111 -4.15 -4.40 17.85
C VAL A 111 -5.49 -5.14 17.89
N ALA A 112 -6.23 -5.16 16.79
CA ALA A 112 -7.51 -5.85 16.70
C ALA A 112 -7.36 -7.36 16.89
N SER A 113 -6.30 -7.97 16.33
CA SER A 113 -6.03 -9.40 16.52
C SER A 113 -5.73 -9.74 17.98
N ARG A 114 -4.92 -8.92 18.67
CA ARG A 114 -4.66 -9.07 20.11
C ARG A 114 -5.93 -8.90 20.94
N LYS A 115 -6.74 -7.89 20.63
CA LYS A 115 -8.01 -7.63 21.35
C LYS A 115 -9.03 -8.73 21.16
N VAL A 116 -9.18 -9.27 19.94
CA VAL A 116 -10.06 -10.40 19.69
C VAL A 116 -9.57 -11.65 20.41
N ALA A 117 -8.27 -11.93 20.42
CA ALA A 117 -7.71 -13.09 21.12
C ALA A 117 -7.84 -13.01 22.65
N GLN A 118 -7.81 -11.80 23.24
CA GLN A 118 -8.01 -11.60 24.68
C GLN A 118 -9.48 -11.72 25.13
N HIS A 119 -10.43 -11.67 24.20
CA HIS A 119 -11.87 -11.71 24.45
C HIS A 119 -12.56 -12.95 23.84
N ALA A 120 -11.79 -13.90 23.33
CA ALA A 120 -12.23 -15.21 22.87
C ALA A 120 -12.01 -16.25 23.97
#